data_AF-A0A6M4B112-F1
#
_entry.id   AF-A0A6M4B112-F1
#
_cell.length_a   1.000
_cell.length_b   1.000
_cell.length_c   1.000
_cell.angle_alpha   90.00
_cell.angle_beta   90.00
_cell.angle_gamma   90.00
#
_symmetry.space_group_name_H-M   'P 1'
#
loop_
_entity.id
_entity.type
_entity.pdbx_description
1 polymer ?
#
loop_
_entity_poly.entity_id
_entity_poly.type
_entity_poly.pdbx_seq_one_letter_code
_entity_poly.pdbx_strand_id
1 'polypeptide(L)'
;MARKCNFTFRHQTICVEIKRLNHFINSQITKALDCLNNQISYNLFNSPLIYWLYKLRFYYLYNSILKSLSVRWKILIISKLVGISEAIRLILIFKKQKISHFFKYSLIYTVIFNYKSTKFFARWLSLNSFKLNNNLEFPQKIIPPKLSHSNANFNEWLAGLIDGDGYFILTKKNYASCEITMDIRDKKVLTEIKQKFGGNIKAVSNSNAVRYKLRHKKGLITLINNVNGLIRNPVRLLQINKLCVKYNIELKYPKDLTYNNGWLSGIIDSDGSVYYSEASGQVFISITQKNKYLLEPLQRIYGGRIDILSPKIEAFKFIIYRKNELISLKNNYFFKYPLKSEKMKRINLIEDFYELRIPKNQELIVNPKKLNEWVVFKDKWEKYKN
;
A
#
# COMPACT_ATOMS: atom_id res chain seq x y z
N MET A 1 50.19 -19.58 -37.06
CA MET A 1 49.11 -18.58 -37.11
C MET A 1 47.82 -19.26 -36.67
N ALA A 2 47.28 -18.89 -35.51
CA ALA A 2 46.20 -19.60 -34.82
C ALA A 2 44.82 -19.33 -35.45
N ARG A 3 43.97 -20.37 -35.55
CA ARG A 3 42.52 -20.21 -35.39
C ARG A 3 41.95 -21.35 -34.55
N LYS A 4 41.48 -20.96 -33.37
CA LYS A 4 40.90 -21.77 -32.29
C LYS A 4 39.62 -22.45 -32.75
N CYS A 5 39.55 -23.75 -32.48
CA CYS A 5 38.31 -24.50 -32.29
C CYS A 5 37.72 -24.10 -30.93
N ASN A 6 36.41 -23.86 -30.85
CA ASN A 6 35.68 -23.73 -29.58
C ASN A 6 34.35 -24.48 -29.70
N PHE A 7 34.38 -25.77 -29.38
CA PHE A 7 33.18 -26.50 -28.97
C PHE A 7 32.83 -26.10 -27.55
N THR A 8 31.65 -25.51 -27.37
CA THR A 8 31.12 -25.20 -26.04
C THR A 8 30.21 -26.33 -25.58
N PHE A 9 30.76 -27.18 -24.70
CA PHE A 9 29.95 -28.06 -23.86
C PHE A 9 29.24 -27.20 -22.80
N ARG A 10 27.94 -26.94 -23.00
CA ARG A 10 27.10 -26.46 -21.90
C ARG A 10 26.89 -27.62 -20.93
N HIS A 11 27.56 -27.53 -19.79
CA HIS A 11 27.36 -28.42 -18.67
C HIS A 11 25.91 -28.32 -18.20
N GLN A 12 25.26 -29.48 -18.23
CA GLN A 12 23.99 -29.78 -17.61
C GLN A 12 24.02 -29.34 -16.15
N THR A 13 23.03 -28.55 -15.71
CA THR A 13 22.76 -28.42 -14.28
C THR A 13 21.89 -29.62 -13.89
N ILE A 14 22.56 -30.56 -13.23
CA ILE A 14 22.02 -31.71 -12.52
C ILE A 14 20.86 -31.25 -11.63
N CYS A 15 19.70 -31.89 -11.82
CA CYS A 15 18.64 -31.89 -10.81
C CYS A 15 19.20 -32.54 -9.55
N VAL A 16 19.34 -31.78 -8.47
CA VAL A 16 19.56 -32.36 -7.15
C VAL A 16 18.20 -32.39 -6.44
N GLU A 17 17.52 -33.52 -6.55
CA GLU A 17 16.59 -33.95 -5.50
C GLU A 17 17.42 -34.18 -4.23
N ILE A 18 17.20 -33.36 -3.19
CA ILE A 18 17.68 -33.68 -1.85
C ILE A 18 16.52 -34.26 -1.06
N LYS A 19 16.44 -35.59 -1.05
CA LYS A 19 15.87 -36.35 0.05
C LYS A 19 16.63 -35.99 1.33
N ARG A 20 15.88 -35.68 2.39
CA ARG A 20 16.36 -35.54 3.77
C ARG A 20 17.26 -36.72 4.14
N LEU A 21 18.51 -36.47 4.50
CA LEU A 21 19.29 -37.36 5.36
C LEU A 21 20.40 -36.58 6.09
N ASN A 22 20.43 -36.81 7.40
CA ASN A 22 21.39 -36.26 8.35
C ASN A 22 22.78 -36.89 8.16
N HIS A 23 23.79 -36.19 8.68
CA HIS A 23 25.20 -36.57 8.82
C HIS A 23 26.12 -36.47 7.59
N PHE A 24 26.93 -35.40 7.59
CA PHE A 24 28.35 -35.52 7.29
C PHE A 24 29.17 -34.72 8.32
N ILE A 25 29.86 -35.47 9.16
CA ILE A 25 30.97 -35.05 10.03
C ILE A 25 32.25 -35.13 9.16
N ASN A 26 33.22 -34.25 9.40
CA ASN A 26 34.54 -34.12 8.75
C ASN A 26 34.67 -33.01 7.70
N SER A 27 34.63 -31.75 8.15
CA SER A 27 35.34 -30.67 7.46
C SER A 27 36.51 -30.20 8.32
N GLN A 28 37.61 -29.74 7.72
CA GLN A 28 38.77 -29.23 8.46
C GLN A 28 38.42 -28.07 9.43
N ILE A 29 37.25 -27.44 9.24
CA ILE A 29 36.70 -26.38 10.09
C ILE A 29 36.30 -26.90 11.48
N THR A 30 35.84 -28.15 11.60
CA THR A 30 35.43 -28.70 12.92
C THR A 30 36.63 -29.01 13.81
N LYS A 31 37.77 -29.45 13.23
CA LYS A 31 39.00 -29.72 13.99
C LYS A 31 39.68 -28.46 14.54
N ALA A 32 39.58 -27.33 13.84
CA ALA A 32 40.11 -26.05 14.30
C ALA A 32 39.26 -25.45 15.44
N LEU A 33 37.95 -25.68 15.43
CA LEU A 33 37.01 -25.21 16.45
C LEU A 33 37.14 -25.98 17.79
N ASP A 34 37.37 -27.29 17.73
CA ASP A 34 37.59 -28.10 18.93
C ASP A 34 38.95 -27.81 19.61
N CYS A 35 39.98 -27.48 18.83
CA CYS A 35 41.29 -27.08 19.37
C CYS A 35 41.24 -25.73 20.10
N LEU A 36 40.49 -24.75 19.56
CA LEU A 36 40.33 -23.42 20.15
C LEU A 36 39.44 -23.41 21.41
N ASN A 37 38.39 -24.25 21.44
CA ASN A 37 37.51 -24.36 22.62
C ASN A 37 38.16 -25.12 23.78
N ASN A 38 39.05 -26.09 23.50
CA ASN A 38 39.71 -26.87 24.53
C ASN A 38 40.92 -26.16 25.18
N GLN A 39 41.54 -25.19 24.52
CA GLN A 39 42.66 -24.43 25.11
C GLN A 39 42.25 -23.25 26.00
N ILE A 40 41.02 -22.74 25.89
CA ILE A 40 40.55 -21.59 26.69
C ILE A 40 39.79 -22.04 27.97
N SER A 41 39.43 -23.32 28.08
CA SER A 41 38.52 -23.82 29.12
C SER A 41 39.18 -24.34 30.40
N TYR A 42 40.51 -24.39 30.49
CA TYR A 42 41.19 -24.78 31.74
C TYR A 42 42.01 -23.61 32.31
N ASN A 43 41.51 -23.06 33.43
CA ASN A 43 42.30 -22.50 34.55
C ASN A 43 41.95 -21.12 35.14
N LEU A 44 40.81 -20.48 34.90
CA LEU A 44 40.60 -19.14 35.52
C LEU A 44 39.28 -18.81 36.24
N PHE A 45 38.25 -19.67 36.33
CA PHE A 45 37.01 -19.28 37.02
C PHE A 45 36.28 -20.42 37.75
N ASN A 46 36.55 -20.61 39.04
CA ASN A 46 35.85 -21.57 39.92
C ASN A 46 34.54 -21.03 40.56
N SER A 47 33.88 -20.04 39.94
CA SER A 47 32.58 -19.55 40.41
C SER A 47 31.58 -19.46 39.25
N PRO A 48 30.43 -20.17 39.31
CA PRO A 48 29.38 -20.14 38.28
C PRO A 48 28.85 -18.73 38.02
N LEU A 49 28.85 -17.87 39.05
CA LEU A 49 28.37 -16.50 38.98
C LEU A 49 29.31 -15.59 38.16
N ILE A 50 30.62 -15.75 38.36
CA ILE A 50 31.64 -14.97 37.64
C ILE A 50 31.72 -15.41 36.18
N TYR A 51 31.61 -16.72 35.91
CA TYR A 51 31.49 -17.24 34.55
C TYR A 51 30.25 -16.69 33.83
N TRP A 52 29.11 -16.61 34.52
CA TRP A 52 27.87 -16.07 33.97
C TRP A 52 27.97 -14.57 33.66
N LEU A 53 28.56 -13.79 34.57
CA LEU A 53 28.78 -12.35 34.37
C LEU A 53 29.79 -12.06 33.26
N TYR A 54 30.86 -12.88 33.14
CA TYR A 54 31.81 -12.79 32.04
C TYR A 54 31.14 -13.10 30.70
N LYS A 55 30.29 -14.13 30.64
CA LYS A 55 29.54 -14.51 29.44
C LYS A 55 28.56 -13.42 29.01
N LEU A 56 27.91 -12.75 29.97
CA LEU A 56 27.02 -11.60 29.71
C LEU A 56 27.78 -10.38 29.18
N ARG A 57 28.91 -10.04 29.81
CA ARG A 57 29.75 -8.92 29.39
C ARG A 57 30.36 -9.15 28.01
N PHE A 58 30.83 -10.37 27.74
CA PHE A 58 31.36 -10.76 26.42
C PHE A 58 30.25 -10.78 25.36
N TYR A 59 29.05 -11.26 25.70
CA TYR A 59 27.90 -11.23 24.79
C TYR A 59 27.46 -9.80 24.42
N TYR A 60 27.47 -8.87 25.37
CA TYR A 60 27.17 -7.46 25.10
C TYR A 60 28.26 -6.77 24.29
N LEU A 61 29.54 -7.02 24.62
CA LEU A 61 30.67 -6.47 23.87
C LEU A 61 30.70 -7.03 22.43
N TYR A 62 30.50 -8.34 22.28
CA TYR A 62 30.40 -9.03 20.99
C TYR A 62 29.23 -8.51 20.15
N ASN A 63 28.05 -8.30 20.75
CA ASN A 63 26.91 -7.71 20.04
C ASN A 63 27.10 -6.22 19.71
N SER A 64 27.84 -5.48 20.53
CA SER A 64 28.20 -4.08 20.25
C SER A 64 29.19 -3.98 19.07
N ILE A 65 30.22 -4.83 19.07
CA ILE A 65 31.20 -4.96 17.97
C ILE A 65 30.54 -5.50 16.69
N LEU A 66 29.61 -6.46 16.80
CA LEU A 66 28.82 -6.94 15.65
C LEU A 66 27.81 -5.92 15.12
N LYS A 67 27.34 -4.98 15.96
CA LYS A 67 26.50 -3.85 15.52
C LYS A 67 27.34 -2.77 14.82
N SER A 68 28.59 -2.56 15.22
CA SER A 68 29.47 -1.56 14.61
C SER A 68 30.09 -2.00 13.29
N LEU A 69 30.20 -3.31 13.03
CA LEU A 69 30.57 -3.84 11.72
C LEU A 69 29.44 -3.61 10.72
N SER A 70 29.60 -2.59 9.86
CA SER A 70 28.63 -2.20 8.85
C SER A 70 28.23 -3.39 7.97
N VAL A 71 26.95 -3.44 7.60
CA VAL A 71 26.36 -4.51 6.75
C VAL A 71 27.18 -4.76 5.48
N ARG A 72 27.86 -3.72 4.99
CA ARG A 72 28.72 -3.75 3.79
C ARG A 72 29.94 -4.65 3.95
N TRP A 73 30.58 -4.68 5.13
CA TRP A 73 31.75 -5.54 5.40
C TRP A 73 31.35 -7.01 5.54
N LYS A 74 30.19 -7.30 6.14
CA LYS A 74 29.67 -8.67 6.26
C LYS A 74 29.34 -9.28 4.90
N ILE A 75 28.74 -8.50 3.99
CA ILE A 75 28.44 -8.94 2.63
C ILE A 75 29.74 -9.20 1.85
N LEU A 76 30.73 -8.32 1.98
CA LEU A 76 32.04 -8.44 1.31
C LEU A 76 32.83 -9.69 1.76
N ILE A 77 32.80 -10.03 3.05
CA ILE A 77 33.46 -11.23 3.57
C ILE A 77 32.76 -12.49 3.07
N ILE A 78 31.42 -12.53 3.11
CA ILE A 78 30.64 -13.68 2.61
C ILE A 78 30.83 -13.87 1.10
N SER A 79 30.85 -12.78 0.31
CA SER A 79 31.06 -12.87 -1.15
C SER A 79 32.48 -13.26 -1.56
N LYS A 80 33.49 -13.03 -0.69
CA LYS A 80 34.88 -13.43 -0.95
C LYS A 80 35.13 -14.92 -0.67
N LEU A 81 34.31 -15.54 0.19
CA LEU A 81 34.45 -16.95 0.56
C LEU A 81 33.54 -17.88 -0.26
N VAL A 82 32.49 -17.35 -0.90
CA VAL A 82 31.55 -18.13 -1.70
C VAL A 82 31.04 -17.31 -2.87
N GLY A 83 30.85 -17.96 -4.03
CA GLY A 83 30.30 -17.30 -5.23
C GLY A 83 28.96 -16.59 -4.95
N ILE A 84 28.68 -15.53 -5.70
CA ILE A 84 27.56 -14.58 -5.44
C ILE A 84 26.20 -15.28 -5.22
N SER A 85 25.93 -16.36 -5.96
CA SER A 85 24.70 -17.16 -5.82
C SER A 85 24.60 -17.85 -4.45
N GLU A 86 25.71 -18.44 -3.98
CA GLU A 86 25.74 -19.17 -2.71
C GLU A 86 25.79 -18.22 -1.51
N ALA A 87 26.42 -17.06 -1.67
CA ALA A 87 26.35 -15.98 -0.69
C ALA A 87 24.90 -15.51 -0.43
N ILE A 88 24.10 -15.34 -1.50
CA ILE A 88 22.68 -14.97 -1.39
C ILE A 88 21.88 -16.09 -0.70
N ARG A 89 22.12 -17.36 -1.07
CA ARG A 89 21.47 -18.53 -0.47
C ARG A 89 21.76 -18.65 1.03
N LEU A 90 23.02 -18.47 1.45
CA LEU A 90 23.42 -18.49 2.85
C LEU A 90 22.79 -17.33 3.64
N ILE A 91 22.77 -16.12 3.08
CA ILE A 91 22.11 -14.96 3.70
C ILE A 91 20.62 -15.23 3.95
N LEU A 92 19.93 -15.89 3.01
CA LEU A 92 18.52 -16.25 3.15
C LEU A 92 18.30 -17.34 4.22
N ILE A 93 19.19 -18.33 4.31
CA ILE A 93 19.14 -19.38 5.35
C ILE A 93 19.35 -18.76 6.75
N PHE A 94 20.32 -17.86 6.90
CA PHE A 94 20.58 -17.15 8.17
C PHE A 94 19.41 -16.26 8.59
N LYS A 95 18.72 -15.60 7.65
CA LYS A 95 17.48 -14.85 7.95
C LYS A 95 16.36 -15.77 8.43
N LYS A 96 16.21 -16.95 7.82
CA LYS A 96 15.15 -17.92 8.16
C LYS A 96 15.35 -18.54 9.56
N GLN A 97 16.60 -18.81 9.97
CA GLN A 97 16.92 -19.29 11.32
C GLN A 97 16.71 -18.23 12.41
N LYS A 98 17.03 -16.95 12.15
CA LYS A 98 16.79 -15.88 13.12
C LYS A 98 15.31 -15.64 13.41
N ILE A 99 14.44 -15.80 12.42
CA ILE A 99 13.01 -15.60 12.58
C ILE A 99 12.41 -16.69 13.49
N SER A 100 12.81 -17.96 13.38
CA SER A 100 12.26 -19.02 14.23
C SER A 100 12.69 -18.89 15.70
N HIS A 101 13.91 -18.43 15.97
CA HIS A 101 14.35 -18.15 17.33
C HIS A 101 13.63 -16.94 17.93
N PHE A 102 13.34 -15.90 17.14
CA PHE A 102 12.64 -14.71 17.59
C PHE A 102 11.21 -15.02 18.08
N PHE A 103 10.50 -15.94 17.40
CA PHE A 103 9.15 -16.35 17.81
C PHE A 103 9.13 -17.17 19.11
N LYS A 104 10.14 -18.01 19.36
CA LYS A 104 10.22 -18.78 20.62
C LYS A 104 10.51 -17.89 21.85
N TYR A 105 11.36 -16.88 21.71
CA TYR A 105 11.67 -15.97 22.83
C TYR A 105 10.58 -14.91 23.07
N SER A 106 9.87 -14.48 22.02
CA SER A 106 8.73 -13.56 22.12
C SER A 106 7.59 -14.11 22.99
N LEU A 107 7.25 -15.40 22.81
CA LEU A 107 6.20 -16.07 23.58
C LEU A 107 6.55 -16.25 25.08
N ILE A 108 7.83 -16.44 25.40
CA ILE A 108 8.29 -16.54 26.80
C ILE A 108 8.32 -15.14 27.45
N TYR A 109 8.68 -14.10 26.69
CA TYR A 109 8.74 -12.73 27.19
C TYR A 109 7.35 -12.15 27.49
N THR A 110 6.32 -12.46 26.68
CA THR A 110 4.94 -12.00 26.93
C THR A 110 4.33 -12.63 28.17
N VAL A 111 4.64 -13.90 28.47
CA VAL A 111 4.17 -14.59 29.69
C VAL A 111 4.82 -13.99 30.96
N ILE A 112 6.13 -13.68 30.91
CA ILE A 112 6.84 -13.10 32.06
C ILE A 112 6.46 -11.61 32.28
N PHE A 113 6.23 -10.86 31.20
CA PHE A 113 5.88 -9.43 31.29
C PHE A 113 4.44 -9.22 31.81
N ASN A 114 3.50 -10.10 31.43
CA ASN A 114 2.11 -10.03 31.93
C ASN A 114 2.00 -10.33 33.43
N TYR A 115 2.90 -11.13 34.01
CA TYR A 115 2.88 -11.43 35.45
C TYR A 115 3.45 -10.29 36.32
N LYS A 116 4.37 -9.48 35.79
CA LYS A 116 4.93 -8.31 36.52
C LYS A 116 4.08 -7.04 36.36
N SER A 117 3.40 -6.87 35.23
CA SER A 117 2.57 -5.68 34.94
C SER A 117 1.34 -5.60 35.86
N THR A 118 0.66 -6.72 36.12
CA THR A 118 -0.55 -6.77 36.96
C THR A 118 -0.29 -6.38 38.42
N LYS A 119 0.86 -6.78 38.98
CA LYS A 119 1.28 -6.37 40.35
C LYS A 119 1.68 -4.90 40.45
N PHE A 120 2.24 -4.33 39.39
CA PHE A 120 2.64 -2.92 39.36
C PHE A 120 1.43 -1.99 39.21
N PHE A 121 0.46 -2.39 38.36
CA PHE A 121 -0.76 -1.61 38.10
C PHE A 121 -1.68 -1.55 39.33
N ALA A 122 -1.83 -2.65 40.07
CA ALA A 122 -2.61 -2.68 41.31
C ALA A 122 -2.03 -1.77 42.41
N ARG A 123 -0.69 -1.68 42.50
CA ARG A 123 0.00 -0.82 43.47
C ARG A 123 -0.04 0.65 43.07
N TRP A 124 0.01 0.97 41.77
CA TRP A 124 -0.13 2.32 41.23
C TRP A 124 -1.55 2.89 41.39
N LEU A 125 -2.60 2.07 41.21
CA LEU A 125 -3.99 2.48 41.45
C LEU A 125 -4.28 2.78 42.94
N SER A 126 -3.64 2.07 43.87
CA SER A 126 -3.81 2.33 45.31
C SER A 126 -3.13 3.62 45.80
N LEU A 127 -2.14 4.13 45.05
CA LEU A 127 -1.36 5.32 45.43
C LEU A 127 -1.88 6.63 44.82
N ASN A 128 -2.77 6.56 43.82
CA ASN A 128 -3.27 7.74 43.10
C ASN A 128 -4.74 8.09 43.40
N SER A 129 -5.41 7.40 44.32
CA SER A 129 -6.79 7.73 44.74
C SER A 129 -6.87 8.78 45.86
N PHE A 130 -5.74 9.33 46.31
CA PHE A 130 -5.71 10.41 47.31
C PHE A 130 -4.93 11.62 46.78
N LYS A 131 -5.65 12.72 46.59
CA LYS A 131 -5.25 14.06 46.08
C LYS A 131 -5.36 14.24 44.57
N LEU A 132 -6.48 14.85 44.15
CA LEU A 132 -6.50 16.05 43.30
C LEU A 132 -7.92 16.62 43.25
N ASN A 133 -8.28 17.37 44.29
CA ASN A 133 -9.21 18.49 44.18
C ASN A 133 -8.36 19.75 44.03
N ASN A 134 -8.56 20.47 42.92
CA ASN A 134 -8.71 21.93 42.85
C ASN A 134 -8.45 22.42 41.41
N ASN A 135 -9.53 22.97 40.82
CA ASN A 135 -9.62 24.12 39.93
C ASN A 135 -8.40 24.46 39.05
N LEU A 136 -8.50 24.12 37.76
CA LEU A 136 -7.78 24.77 36.68
C LEU A 136 -8.74 25.01 35.51
N GLU A 137 -9.17 26.26 35.36
CA GLU A 137 -9.85 26.75 34.16
C GLU A 137 -8.89 26.65 32.98
N PHE A 138 -9.27 25.88 31.96
CA PHE A 138 -8.56 25.82 30.69
C PHE A 138 -9.08 26.90 29.73
N PRO A 139 -8.20 27.65 29.04
CA PRO A 139 -8.63 28.62 28.04
C PRO A 139 -9.32 27.90 26.88
N GLN A 140 -10.44 28.47 26.44
CA GLN A 140 -11.30 27.93 25.40
C GLN A 140 -10.50 27.58 24.14
N LYS A 141 -10.45 26.27 23.85
CA LYS A 141 -9.98 25.71 22.59
C LYS A 141 -10.85 26.29 21.49
N ILE A 142 -10.28 27.10 20.59
CA ILE A 142 -10.96 27.54 19.37
C ILE A 142 -11.27 26.29 18.56
N ILE A 143 -12.51 25.82 18.64
CA ILE A 143 -13.00 24.66 17.90
C ILE A 143 -13.06 25.11 16.43
N PRO A 144 -12.28 24.52 15.51
CA PRO A 144 -12.43 24.82 14.10
C PRO A 144 -13.87 24.48 13.68
N PRO A 145 -14.51 25.33 12.86
CA PRO A 145 -15.92 25.17 12.53
C PRO A 145 -16.18 23.75 12.00
N LYS A 146 -17.17 23.10 12.58
CA LYS A 146 -17.59 21.73 12.28
C LYS A 146 -17.77 21.61 10.77
N LEU A 147 -16.83 20.92 10.10
CA LEU A 147 -16.87 20.72 8.66
C LEU A 147 -18.22 20.06 8.34
N SER A 148 -19.05 20.69 7.50
CA SER A 148 -20.29 20.07 7.06
C SER A 148 -19.98 18.71 6.44
N HIS A 149 -20.77 17.67 6.75
CA HIS A 149 -20.54 16.32 6.25
C HIS A 149 -20.34 16.27 4.72
N SER A 150 -21.03 17.15 3.97
CA SER A 150 -20.89 17.29 2.52
C SER A 150 -19.49 17.77 2.07
N ASN A 151 -18.85 18.67 2.83
CA ASN A 151 -17.51 19.14 2.52
C ASN A 151 -16.44 18.09 2.84
N ALA A 152 -16.65 17.27 3.86
CA ALA A 152 -15.74 16.16 4.18
C ALA A 152 -15.74 15.11 3.06
N ASN A 153 -16.93 14.68 2.62
CA ASN A 153 -17.07 13.71 1.54
C ASN A 153 -16.43 14.21 0.23
N PHE A 154 -16.60 15.50 -0.09
CA PHE A 154 -15.96 16.10 -1.27
C PHE A 154 -14.43 16.08 -1.15
N ASN A 155 -13.87 16.40 0.00
CA ASN A 155 -12.42 16.39 0.21
C ASN A 155 -11.83 14.97 0.13
N GLU A 156 -12.53 13.98 0.68
CA GLU A 156 -12.16 12.55 0.57
C GLU A 156 -12.17 12.08 -0.88
N TRP A 157 -13.24 12.40 -1.62
CA TRP A 157 -13.32 12.14 -3.05
C TRP A 157 -12.20 12.85 -3.82
N LEU A 158 -11.95 14.13 -3.56
CA LEU A 158 -10.90 14.89 -4.25
C LEU A 158 -9.51 14.30 -3.99
N ALA A 159 -9.24 13.82 -2.78
CA ALA A 159 -7.99 13.15 -2.47
C ALA A 159 -7.79 11.86 -3.29
N GLY A 160 -8.86 11.08 -3.47
CA GLY A 160 -8.84 9.89 -4.34
C GLY A 160 -8.59 10.25 -5.81
N LEU A 161 -9.22 11.31 -6.31
CA LEU A 161 -9.01 11.80 -7.67
C LEU A 161 -7.56 12.28 -7.87
N ILE A 162 -6.99 13.00 -6.90
CA ILE A 162 -5.60 13.47 -6.96
C ILE A 162 -4.61 12.30 -6.89
N ASP A 163 -4.93 11.25 -6.13
CA ASP A 163 -4.07 10.08 -6.00
C ASP A 163 -3.83 9.35 -7.34
N GLY A 164 -4.83 9.33 -8.23
CA GLY A 164 -4.68 8.83 -9.60
C GLY A 164 -4.17 9.91 -10.56
N ASP A 165 -5.05 10.84 -10.94
CA ASP A 165 -4.86 11.77 -12.06
C ASP A 165 -4.25 13.14 -11.69
N GLY A 166 -4.15 13.42 -10.39
CA GLY A 166 -3.61 14.70 -9.91
C GLY A 166 -2.10 14.67 -9.72
N TYR A 167 -1.49 15.84 -9.65
CA TYR A 167 -0.10 15.97 -9.19
C TYR A 167 0.19 17.36 -8.62
N PHE A 168 1.10 17.40 -7.64
CA PHE A 168 1.64 18.67 -7.13
C PHE A 168 3.02 18.94 -7.71
N ILE A 169 3.24 20.18 -8.12
CA ILE A 169 4.52 20.66 -8.65
C ILE A 169 5.05 21.74 -7.73
N LEU A 170 6.34 21.63 -7.39
CA LEU A 170 7.16 22.76 -6.97
C LEU A 170 8.36 22.85 -7.91
N THR A 171 8.40 23.87 -8.75
CA THR A 171 9.50 24.06 -9.71
C THR A 171 10.74 24.67 -9.05
N LYS A 172 11.91 24.55 -9.70
CA LYS A 172 13.15 25.21 -9.25
C LYS A 172 13.01 26.73 -9.15
N LYS A 173 12.18 27.35 -10.00
CA LYS A 173 11.81 28.78 -9.95
C LYS A 173 10.78 29.10 -8.87
N ASN A 174 10.58 28.19 -7.93
CA ASN A 174 9.64 28.33 -6.81
C ASN A 174 8.17 28.57 -7.24
N TYR A 175 7.74 28.07 -8.41
CA TYR A 175 6.32 28.03 -8.75
C TYR A 175 5.68 26.76 -8.19
N ALA A 176 4.62 26.93 -7.39
CA ALA A 176 3.83 25.83 -6.86
C ALA A 176 2.51 25.69 -7.62
N SER A 177 2.07 24.46 -7.86
CA SER A 177 0.75 24.22 -8.44
C SER A 177 0.21 22.82 -8.12
N CYS A 178 -1.11 22.70 -8.17
CA CYS A 178 -1.82 21.44 -8.29
C CYS A 178 -2.43 21.37 -9.69
N GLU A 179 -2.26 20.24 -10.37
CA GLU A 179 -2.86 20.00 -11.69
C GLU A 179 -3.60 18.66 -11.68
N ILE A 180 -4.74 18.59 -12.38
CA ILE A 180 -5.56 17.39 -12.53
C ILE A 180 -5.97 17.35 -14.01
N THR A 181 -5.75 16.22 -14.67
CA THR A 181 -6.14 16.03 -16.08
C THR A 181 -7.21 14.96 -16.16
N MET A 182 -8.32 15.23 -16.83
CA MET A 182 -9.43 14.29 -17.04
C MET A 182 -9.86 14.33 -18.51
N ASP A 183 -10.64 13.34 -18.94
CA ASP A 183 -11.27 13.36 -20.26
C ASP A 183 -12.22 14.56 -20.41
N ILE A 184 -12.35 15.08 -21.64
CA ILE A 184 -13.19 16.25 -21.98
C ILE A 184 -14.64 16.07 -21.53
N ARG A 185 -15.17 14.84 -21.58
CA ARG A 185 -16.50 14.47 -21.09
C ARG A 185 -16.72 14.82 -19.61
N ASP A 186 -15.67 14.73 -18.80
CA ASP A 186 -15.69 14.96 -17.36
C ASP A 186 -15.28 16.39 -16.98
N LYS A 187 -15.28 17.33 -17.94
CA LYS A 187 -14.96 18.76 -17.71
C LYS A 187 -15.82 19.39 -16.60
N LYS A 188 -17.05 18.92 -16.41
CA LYS A 188 -17.94 19.37 -15.32
C LYS A 188 -17.35 19.11 -13.94
N VAL A 189 -16.67 17.97 -13.76
CA VAL A 189 -15.96 17.61 -12.52
C VAL A 189 -14.87 18.63 -12.20
N LEU A 190 -14.03 18.96 -13.19
CA LEU A 190 -12.99 19.98 -13.02
C LEU A 190 -13.57 21.38 -12.76
N THR A 191 -14.77 21.65 -13.27
CA THR A 191 -15.47 22.93 -13.06
C THR A 191 -15.93 23.07 -11.61
N GLU A 192 -16.41 21.99 -10.98
CA GLU A 192 -16.75 21.97 -9.55
C GLU A 192 -15.51 22.24 -8.68
N ILE A 193 -14.38 21.60 -9.01
CA ILE A 193 -13.10 21.85 -8.31
C ILE A 193 -12.69 23.32 -8.49
N LYS A 194 -12.80 23.87 -9.70
CA LYS A 194 -12.51 25.27 -9.99
C LYS A 194 -13.42 26.21 -9.19
N GLN A 195 -14.70 25.91 -9.03
CA GLN A 195 -15.61 26.75 -8.24
C GLN A 195 -15.20 26.81 -6.76
N LYS A 196 -14.69 25.71 -6.19
CA LYS A 196 -14.26 25.65 -4.79
C LYS A 196 -12.89 26.28 -4.53
N PHE A 197 -11.92 26.08 -5.43
CA PHE A 197 -10.53 26.49 -5.18
C PHE A 197 -10.00 27.55 -6.14
N GLY A 198 -10.78 27.99 -7.14
CA GLY A 198 -10.35 28.85 -8.24
C GLY A 198 -9.44 28.12 -9.23
N GLY A 199 -8.57 28.84 -9.94
CA GLY A 199 -7.67 28.26 -10.96
C GLY A 199 -8.27 28.24 -12.37
N ASN A 200 -7.60 27.55 -13.30
CA ASN A 200 -7.92 27.58 -14.73
C ASN A 200 -8.06 26.17 -15.31
N ILE A 201 -8.95 26.01 -16.29
CA ILE A 201 -9.13 24.77 -17.05
C ILE A 201 -8.74 25.06 -18.49
N LYS A 202 -7.88 24.22 -19.08
CA LYS A 202 -7.44 24.34 -20.47
C LYS A 202 -7.51 22.98 -21.16
N ALA A 203 -7.77 22.98 -22.47
CA ALA A 203 -7.65 21.76 -23.28
C ALA A 203 -6.19 21.29 -23.32
N VAL A 204 -5.98 19.98 -23.40
CA VAL A 204 -4.66 19.36 -23.58
C VAL A 204 -4.47 19.07 -25.06
N SER A 205 -3.41 19.61 -25.66
CA SER A 205 -3.11 19.45 -27.09
C SER A 205 -3.02 17.98 -27.49
N ASN A 206 -3.59 17.64 -28.65
CA ASN A 206 -3.57 16.29 -29.24
C ASN A 206 -4.19 15.20 -28.35
N SER A 207 -5.14 15.56 -27.49
CA SER A 207 -5.86 14.60 -26.66
C SER A 207 -7.28 15.08 -26.38
N ASN A 208 -8.23 14.16 -26.21
CA ASN A 208 -9.60 14.47 -25.78
C ASN A 208 -9.66 14.69 -24.26
N ALA A 209 -8.78 15.55 -23.75
CA ALA A 209 -8.62 15.78 -22.32
C ALA A 209 -8.55 17.26 -21.98
N VAL A 210 -8.93 17.58 -20.74
CA VAL A 210 -8.85 18.89 -20.13
C VAL A 210 -8.01 18.83 -18.88
N ARG A 211 -7.22 19.88 -18.66
CA ARG A 211 -6.38 20.03 -17.48
C ARG A 211 -6.83 21.21 -16.64
N TYR A 212 -7.15 20.91 -15.39
CA TYR A 212 -7.28 21.88 -14.32
C TYR A 212 -5.90 22.24 -13.77
N LYS A 213 -5.66 23.52 -13.51
CA LYS A 213 -4.39 24.05 -13.00
C LYS A 213 -4.64 25.14 -11.96
N LEU A 214 -4.21 24.87 -10.74
CA LEU A 214 -4.28 25.76 -9.59
C LEU A 214 -2.89 26.28 -9.23
N ARG A 215 -2.67 27.59 -9.41
CA ARG A 215 -1.38 28.26 -9.13
C ARG A 215 -1.45 29.33 -8.05
N HIS A 216 -2.61 29.98 -7.89
CA HIS A 216 -2.69 31.10 -6.97
C HIS A 216 -2.62 30.60 -5.53
N LYS A 217 -1.89 31.34 -4.69
CA LYS A 217 -1.47 30.90 -3.35
C LYS A 217 -2.66 30.56 -2.45
N LYS A 218 -3.68 31.42 -2.39
CA LYS A 218 -4.85 31.26 -1.52
C LYS A 218 -5.56 29.92 -1.76
N GLY A 219 -6.02 29.67 -2.98
CA GLY A 219 -6.72 28.43 -3.33
C GLY A 219 -5.83 27.20 -3.19
N LEU A 220 -4.53 27.29 -3.50
CA LEU A 220 -3.61 26.17 -3.33
C LEU A 220 -3.43 25.79 -1.86
N ILE A 221 -3.29 26.76 -0.95
CA ILE A 221 -3.22 26.51 0.49
C ILE A 221 -4.54 25.91 0.99
N THR A 222 -5.69 26.45 0.55
CA THR A 222 -7.00 25.88 0.89
C THR A 222 -7.14 24.43 0.43
N LEU A 223 -6.74 24.13 -0.81
CA LEU A 223 -6.76 22.77 -1.33
C LEU A 223 -5.85 21.84 -0.53
N ILE A 224 -4.61 22.26 -0.24
CA ILE A 224 -3.66 21.48 0.57
C ILE A 224 -4.27 21.18 1.93
N ASN A 225 -4.78 22.18 2.64
CA ASN A 225 -5.39 21.98 3.97
C ASN A 225 -6.58 21.02 3.93
N ASN A 226 -7.36 21.02 2.84
CA ASN A 226 -8.52 20.16 2.68
C ASN A 226 -8.15 18.68 2.42
N VAL A 227 -7.05 18.41 1.71
CA VAL A 227 -6.64 17.04 1.33
C VAL A 227 -5.48 16.48 2.15
N ASN A 228 -4.81 17.31 2.95
CA ASN A 228 -3.71 16.91 3.82
C ASN A 228 -4.22 15.92 4.90
N GLY A 229 -3.61 14.73 4.97
CA GLY A 229 -4.12 13.60 5.74
C GLY A 229 -5.18 12.75 5.04
N LEU A 230 -5.48 12.99 3.75
CA LEU A 230 -6.37 12.15 2.92
C LEU A 230 -5.67 11.54 1.70
N ILE A 231 -4.56 12.15 1.25
CA ILE A 231 -3.71 11.64 0.16
C ILE A 231 -3.01 10.34 0.60
N ARG A 232 -3.15 9.28 -0.19
CA ARG A 232 -2.65 7.93 0.12
C ARG A 232 -1.56 7.46 -0.83
N ASN A 233 -1.50 7.99 -2.04
CA ASN A 233 -0.45 7.61 -2.99
C ASN A 233 0.90 8.18 -2.50
N PRO A 234 1.93 7.33 -2.29
CA PRO A 234 3.22 7.77 -1.76
C PRO A 234 3.91 8.80 -2.67
N VAL A 235 3.74 8.70 -3.99
CA VAL A 235 4.28 9.69 -4.94
C VAL A 235 3.63 11.05 -4.71
N ARG A 236 2.31 11.08 -4.50
CA ARG A 236 1.56 12.32 -4.22
C ARG A 236 1.87 12.88 -2.84
N LEU A 237 2.06 12.02 -1.83
CA LEU A 237 2.52 12.41 -0.51
C LEU A 237 3.89 13.13 -0.56
N LEU A 238 4.84 12.61 -1.33
CA LEU A 238 6.14 13.26 -1.52
C LEU A 238 5.99 14.61 -2.25
N GLN A 239 5.08 14.70 -3.22
CA GLN A 239 4.82 15.93 -3.96
C GLN A 239 4.17 17.01 -3.06
N ILE A 240 3.12 16.66 -2.30
CA ILE A 240 2.44 17.61 -1.40
C ILE A 240 3.35 18.04 -0.26
N ASN A 241 4.22 17.15 0.26
CA ASN A 241 5.18 17.49 1.32
C ASN A 241 6.07 18.69 0.93
N LYS A 242 6.52 18.76 -0.33
CA LYS A 242 7.32 19.90 -0.82
C LYS A 242 6.55 21.22 -0.72
N LEU A 243 5.25 21.20 -0.99
CA LEU A 243 4.39 22.37 -0.89
C LEU A 243 4.08 22.70 0.58
N CYS A 244 3.87 21.68 1.42
CA CYS A 244 3.69 21.81 2.87
C CYS A 244 4.88 22.55 3.50
N VAL A 245 6.12 22.10 3.24
CA VAL A 245 7.34 22.77 3.70
C VAL A 245 7.40 24.23 3.23
N LYS A 246 7.13 24.48 1.95
CA LYS A 246 7.14 25.84 1.39
C LYS A 246 6.15 26.79 2.07
N TYR A 247 4.97 26.29 2.44
CA TYR A 247 3.89 27.09 3.02
C TYR A 247 3.81 26.99 4.54
N ASN A 248 4.81 26.38 5.19
CA ASN A 248 4.84 26.13 6.63
C ASN A 248 3.58 25.42 7.15
N ILE A 249 3.14 24.39 6.43
CA ILE A 249 2.01 23.52 6.80
C ILE A 249 2.60 22.19 7.26
N GLU A 250 2.18 21.70 8.43
CA GLU A 250 2.56 20.36 8.89
C GLU A 250 1.93 19.28 8.00
N LEU A 251 2.76 18.39 7.45
CA LEU A 251 2.27 17.25 6.66
C LEU A 251 1.57 16.23 7.57
N LYS A 252 0.36 15.81 7.19
CA LYS A 252 -0.39 14.77 7.87
C LYS A 252 -0.43 13.51 7.01
N TYR A 253 -0.11 12.38 7.63
CA TYR A 253 -0.27 11.06 6.99
C TYR A 253 -1.74 10.62 7.05
N PRO A 254 -2.21 9.89 6.02
CA PRO A 254 -3.57 9.39 6.01
C PRO A 254 -3.77 8.34 7.11
N LYS A 255 -4.94 8.39 7.74
CA LYS A 255 -5.42 7.28 8.57
C LYS A 255 -5.81 6.09 7.68
N ASP A 256 -5.91 4.92 8.30
CA ASP A 256 -6.39 3.71 7.65
C ASP A 256 -7.72 3.97 6.95
N LEU A 257 -7.85 3.43 5.74
CA LEU A 257 -9.08 3.55 4.96
C LEU A 257 -10.19 2.76 5.65
N THR A 258 -11.39 3.33 5.67
CA THR A 258 -12.60 2.69 6.21
C THR A 258 -13.67 2.64 5.11
N TYR A 259 -14.65 1.75 5.24
CA TYR A 259 -15.76 1.64 4.27
C TYR A 259 -16.49 2.97 4.05
N ASN A 260 -16.75 3.72 5.12
CA ASN A 260 -17.42 5.02 5.10
C ASN A 260 -16.45 6.17 4.78
N ASN A 261 -15.81 6.14 3.61
CA ASN A 261 -14.88 7.17 3.17
C ASN A 261 -14.97 7.37 1.66
N GLY A 262 -15.08 8.62 1.19
CA GLY A 262 -15.28 8.96 -0.21
C GLY A 262 -14.07 8.72 -1.14
N TRP A 263 -12.91 8.35 -0.61
CA TRP A 263 -11.68 8.16 -1.38
C TRP A 263 -11.82 7.11 -2.49
N LEU A 264 -12.52 6.00 -2.24
CA LEU A 264 -12.75 4.97 -3.28
C LEU A 264 -13.50 5.56 -4.48
N SER A 265 -14.45 6.48 -4.27
CA SER A 265 -15.18 7.12 -5.38
C SER A 265 -14.22 7.94 -6.25
N GLY A 266 -13.35 8.74 -5.61
CA GLY A 266 -12.38 9.58 -6.32
C GLY A 266 -11.34 8.80 -7.11
N ILE A 267 -10.81 7.71 -6.55
CA ILE A 267 -9.84 6.89 -7.27
C ILE A 267 -10.51 6.14 -8.44
N ILE A 268 -11.81 5.81 -8.34
CA ILE A 268 -12.54 5.23 -9.49
C ILE A 268 -12.74 6.27 -10.59
N ASP A 269 -13.04 7.52 -10.22
CA ASP A 269 -13.18 8.62 -11.19
C ASP A 269 -11.88 8.89 -11.96
N SER A 270 -10.71 8.63 -11.36
CA SER A 270 -9.41 8.67 -12.04
C SER A 270 -9.05 7.32 -12.68
N ASP A 271 -8.24 6.50 -12.00
CA ASP A 271 -7.68 5.23 -12.49
C ASP A 271 -8.68 4.05 -12.55
N GLY A 272 -9.95 4.32 -12.21
CA GLY A 272 -11.00 3.32 -12.25
C GLY A 272 -11.58 3.07 -13.63
N SER A 273 -12.12 1.88 -13.81
CA SER A 273 -12.88 1.47 -14.99
C SER A 273 -14.15 0.73 -14.57
N VAL A 274 -15.25 1.03 -15.24
CA VAL A 274 -16.54 0.33 -15.12
C VAL A 274 -16.88 -0.22 -16.49
N TYR A 275 -16.90 -1.55 -16.62
CA TYR A 275 -17.13 -2.26 -17.87
C TYR A 275 -17.82 -3.61 -17.61
N TYR A 276 -18.45 -4.19 -18.62
CA TYR A 276 -18.95 -5.56 -18.54
C TYR A 276 -18.23 -6.45 -19.56
N SER A 277 -18.36 -7.76 -19.42
CA SER A 277 -17.91 -8.72 -20.41
C SER A 277 -19.06 -9.65 -20.78
N GLU A 278 -19.40 -9.67 -22.07
CA GLU A 278 -20.44 -10.56 -22.61
C GLU A 278 -20.03 -12.03 -22.51
N ALA A 279 -18.74 -12.33 -22.63
CA ALA A 279 -18.22 -13.68 -22.50
C ALA A 279 -18.39 -14.24 -21.09
N SER A 280 -18.15 -13.42 -20.06
CA SER A 280 -18.33 -13.83 -18.66
C SER A 280 -19.73 -13.59 -18.12
N GLY A 281 -20.53 -12.74 -18.78
CA GLY A 281 -21.84 -12.31 -18.28
C GLY A 281 -21.76 -11.50 -16.98
N GLN A 282 -20.67 -10.77 -16.76
CA GLN A 282 -20.39 -10.04 -15.52
C GLN A 282 -20.03 -8.58 -15.77
N VAL A 283 -20.36 -7.73 -14.79
CA VAL A 283 -19.87 -6.36 -14.68
C VAL A 283 -18.62 -6.34 -13.80
N PHE A 284 -17.71 -5.42 -14.09
CA PHE A 284 -16.46 -5.22 -13.38
C PHE A 284 -16.29 -3.75 -13.01
N ILE A 285 -15.97 -3.50 -11.75
CA ILE A 285 -15.37 -2.24 -11.31
C ILE A 285 -13.92 -2.56 -10.99
N SER A 286 -12.99 -1.87 -11.66
CA SER A 286 -11.57 -2.12 -11.46
C SER A 286 -10.74 -0.86 -11.29
N ILE A 287 -9.66 -0.95 -10.54
CA ILE A 287 -8.66 0.13 -10.37
C ILE A 287 -7.30 -0.45 -10.70
N THR A 288 -6.53 0.23 -11.55
CA THR A 288 -5.19 -0.20 -11.94
C THR A 288 -4.15 0.70 -11.29
N GLN A 289 -3.15 0.12 -10.62
CA GLN A 289 -2.03 0.87 -10.07
C GLN A 289 -0.70 0.13 -10.10
N LYS A 290 0.39 0.90 -10.14
CA LYS A 290 1.76 0.36 -10.03
C LYS A 290 2.08 -0.09 -8.60
N ASN A 291 1.50 0.57 -7.61
CA ASN A 291 1.71 0.25 -6.21
C ASN A 291 0.60 -0.66 -5.67
N LYS A 292 0.91 -1.94 -5.47
CA LYS A 292 0.00 -2.93 -4.87
C LYS A 292 -0.52 -2.51 -3.49
N TYR A 293 0.30 -1.86 -2.68
CA TYR A 293 -0.09 -1.46 -1.31
C TYR A 293 -1.22 -0.43 -1.27
N LEU A 294 -1.45 0.31 -2.37
CA LEU A 294 -2.61 1.20 -2.48
C LEU A 294 -3.92 0.42 -2.69
N LEU A 295 -3.83 -0.79 -3.25
CA LEU A 295 -4.98 -1.63 -3.60
C LEU A 295 -5.35 -2.63 -2.50
N GLU A 296 -4.39 -3.10 -1.71
CA GLU A 296 -4.62 -4.08 -0.63
C GLU A 296 -5.71 -3.68 0.39
N PRO A 297 -5.79 -2.41 0.84
CA PRO A 297 -6.89 -1.98 1.69
C PRO A 297 -8.25 -2.10 1.02
N LEU A 298 -8.33 -1.88 -0.30
CA LEU A 298 -9.59 -1.95 -1.05
C LEU A 298 -10.13 -3.37 -1.08
N GLN A 299 -9.25 -4.35 -1.29
CA GLN A 299 -9.64 -5.76 -1.24
C GLN A 299 -10.21 -6.15 0.13
N ARG A 300 -9.58 -5.67 1.21
CA ARG A 300 -10.03 -5.98 2.58
C ARG A 300 -11.38 -5.35 2.91
N ILE A 301 -11.63 -4.13 2.43
CA ILE A 301 -12.80 -3.32 2.81
C ILE A 301 -13.99 -3.59 1.90
N TYR A 302 -13.76 -3.72 0.60
CA TYR A 302 -14.82 -3.76 -0.42
C TYR A 302 -14.95 -5.13 -1.10
N GLY A 303 -14.13 -6.12 -0.72
CA GLY A 303 -14.13 -7.44 -1.33
C GLY A 303 -13.36 -7.49 -2.64
N GLY A 304 -13.75 -8.38 -3.56
CA GLY A 304 -13.05 -8.55 -4.83
C GLY A 304 -11.67 -9.20 -4.71
N ARG A 305 -10.81 -8.96 -5.70
CA ARG A 305 -9.46 -9.55 -5.81
C ARG A 305 -8.46 -8.59 -6.42
N ILE A 306 -7.16 -8.88 -6.22
CA ILE A 306 -6.05 -8.16 -6.85
C ILE A 306 -5.32 -9.11 -7.77
N ASP A 307 -5.28 -8.76 -9.05
CA ASP A 307 -4.58 -9.50 -10.10
C ASP A 307 -3.30 -8.76 -10.51
N ILE A 308 -2.32 -9.51 -10.99
CA ILE A 308 -1.12 -8.96 -11.65
C ILE A 308 -1.46 -8.82 -13.13
N LEU A 309 -1.48 -7.59 -13.66
CA LEU A 309 -1.85 -7.32 -15.06
C LEU A 309 -0.83 -7.88 -16.04
N SER A 310 0.45 -7.67 -15.76
CA SER A 310 1.54 -8.18 -16.56
C SER A 310 2.82 -8.22 -15.72
N PRO A 311 3.57 -9.34 -15.72
CA PRO A 311 4.88 -9.41 -15.10
C PRO A 311 5.87 -8.37 -15.65
N LYS A 312 5.65 -7.88 -16.88
CA LYS A 312 6.54 -6.93 -17.56
C LYS A 312 6.31 -5.47 -17.19
N ILE A 313 5.09 -5.11 -16.77
CA ILE A 313 4.66 -3.71 -16.58
C ILE A 313 4.65 -3.32 -15.10
N GLU A 314 4.85 -4.28 -14.19
CA GLU A 314 4.75 -4.10 -12.72
C GLU A 314 3.47 -3.34 -12.32
N ALA A 315 2.33 -3.79 -12.86
CA ALA A 315 1.03 -3.21 -12.59
C ALA A 315 0.08 -4.23 -11.97
N PHE A 316 -0.72 -3.76 -11.03
CA PHE A 316 -1.71 -4.52 -10.28
C PHE A 316 -3.10 -3.98 -10.61
N LYS A 317 -4.08 -4.87 -10.68
CA LYS A 317 -5.47 -4.53 -10.93
C LYS A 317 -6.34 -5.06 -9.82
N PHE A 318 -6.94 -4.14 -9.07
CA PHE A 318 -8.02 -4.46 -8.16
C PHE A 318 -9.32 -4.61 -8.94
N ILE A 319 -10.10 -5.65 -8.68
CA ILE A 319 -11.33 -5.96 -9.41
C ILE A 319 -12.43 -6.42 -8.45
N ILE A 320 -13.59 -5.76 -8.54
CA ILE A 320 -14.85 -6.17 -7.93
C ILE A 320 -15.77 -6.63 -9.06
N TYR A 321 -16.29 -7.86 -8.95
CA TYR A 321 -17.02 -8.52 -10.03
C TYR A 321 -18.22 -9.35 -9.57
N ARG A 322 -18.32 -9.66 -8.27
CA ARG A 322 -19.43 -10.47 -7.77
C ARG A 322 -20.71 -9.63 -7.78
N LYS A 323 -21.78 -10.15 -8.37
CA LYS A 323 -23.08 -9.45 -8.49
C LYS A 323 -23.54 -8.82 -7.17
N ASN A 324 -23.52 -9.58 -6.07
CA ASN A 324 -23.96 -9.08 -4.76
C ASN A 324 -23.08 -7.95 -4.21
N GLU A 325 -21.75 -8.02 -4.42
CA GLU A 325 -20.82 -6.96 -4.01
C GLU A 325 -21.08 -5.68 -4.81
N LEU A 326 -21.29 -5.80 -6.12
CA LEU A 326 -21.56 -4.66 -7.01
C LEU A 326 -22.89 -3.97 -6.67
N ILE A 327 -23.96 -4.74 -6.46
CA ILE A 327 -25.28 -4.21 -6.08
C ILE A 327 -25.19 -3.55 -4.68
N SER A 328 -24.49 -4.18 -3.73
CA SER A 328 -24.27 -3.58 -2.41
C SER A 328 -23.47 -2.26 -2.50
N LEU A 329 -22.43 -2.20 -3.34
CA LEU A 329 -21.69 -0.96 -3.56
C LEU A 329 -22.55 0.13 -4.19
N LYS A 330 -23.34 -0.21 -5.22
CA LYS A 330 -24.29 0.72 -5.85
C LYS A 330 -25.26 1.30 -4.81
N ASN A 331 -25.94 0.43 -4.07
CA ASN A 331 -27.08 0.84 -3.23
C ASN A 331 -26.66 1.41 -1.88
N ASN A 332 -25.50 1.03 -1.34
CA ASN A 332 -25.04 1.49 -0.04
C ASN A 332 -23.90 2.51 -0.14
N TYR A 333 -22.81 2.17 -0.84
CA TYR A 333 -21.60 3.00 -0.87
C TYR A 333 -21.74 4.19 -1.82
N PHE A 334 -22.07 3.97 -3.09
CA PHE A 334 -22.17 5.02 -4.10
C PHE A 334 -23.40 5.92 -3.93
N PHE A 335 -24.41 5.47 -3.18
CA PHE A 335 -25.48 6.34 -2.72
C PHE A 335 -24.95 7.46 -1.81
N LYS A 336 -24.04 7.12 -0.90
CA LYS A 336 -23.44 8.08 0.05
C LYS A 336 -22.22 8.83 -0.53
N TYR A 337 -21.45 8.15 -1.36
CA TYR A 337 -20.22 8.66 -2.00
C TYR A 337 -20.30 8.46 -3.51
N PRO A 338 -21.17 9.20 -4.22
CA PRO A 338 -21.35 9.04 -5.65
C PRO A 338 -20.06 9.37 -6.41
N LEU A 339 -19.90 8.73 -7.57
CA LEU A 339 -18.93 9.16 -8.56
C LEU A 339 -19.39 10.50 -9.12
N LYS A 340 -18.44 11.38 -9.43
CA LYS A 340 -18.71 12.66 -10.07
C LYS A 340 -18.48 12.61 -11.57
N SER A 341 -17.69 11.65 -12.06
CA SER A 341 -17.51 11.44 -13.49
C SER A 341 -18.73 10.77 -14.12
N GLU A 342 -18.75 10.80 -15.45
CA GLU A 342 -19.72 10.10 -16.29
C GLU A 342 -19.75 8.58 -16.02
N LYS A 343 -18.72 7.99 -15.38
CA LYS A 343 -18.73 6.57 -14.95
C LYS A 343 -19.89 6.25 -14.01
N MET A 344 -20.43 7.22 -13.28
CA MET A 344 -21.62 7.02 -12.43
C MET A 344 -22.82 6.48 -13.22
N LYS A 345 -22.97 6.88 -14.49
CA LYS A 345 -24.06 6.39 -15.34
C LYS A 345 -23.97 4.88 -15.57
N ARG A 346 -22.75 4.35 -15.74
CA ARG A 346 -22.52 2.89 -15.84
C ARG A 346 -22.79 2.17 -14.51
N ILE A 347 -22.45 2.81 -13.37
CA ILE A 347 -22.78 2.26 -12.05
C ILE A 347 -24.31 2.11 -11.88
N ASN A 348 -25.08 3.08 -12.37
CA ASN A 348 -26.54 3.03 -12.30
C ASN A 348 -27.13 1.89 -13.14
N LEU A 349 -26.52 1.58 -14.29
CA LEU A 349 -26.94 0.53 -15.22
C LEU A 349 -26.52 -0.90 -14.80
N ILE A 350 -25.92 -1.10 -13.63
CA ILE A 350 -25.44 -2.42 -13.18
C ILE A 350 -26.60 -3.42 -13.03
N GLU A 351 -27.74 -3.01 -12.50
CA GLU A 351 -28.90 -3.88 -12.31
C GLU A 351 -29.53 -4.23 -13.67
N ASP A 352 -29.76 -3.22 -14.51
CA ASP A 352 -30.25 -3.36 -15.89
C ASP A 352 -29.40 -4.37 -16.69
N PHE A 353 -28.07 -4.36 -16.52
CA PHE A 353 -27.22 -5.36 -17.16
C PHE A 353 -27.62 -6.79 -16.78
N TYR A 354 -27.82 -7.07 -15.49
CA TYR A 354 -28.13 -8.43 -15.03
C TYR A 354 -29.57 -8.85 -15.37
N GLU A 355 -30.47 -7.91 -15.57
CA GLU A 355 -31.86 -8.15 -16.00
C GLU A 355 -31.96 -8.38 -17.51
N LEU A 356 -31.29 -7.54 -18.29
CA LEU A 356 -31.42 -7.50 -19.75
C LEU A 356 -30.41 -8.38 -20.50
N ARG A 357 -29.33 -8.82 -19.85
CA ARG A 357 -28.31 -9.63 -20.53
C ARG A 357 -28.92 -10.84 -21.23
N ILE A 358 -28.46 -11.08 -22.44
CA ILE A 358 -28.79 -12.27 -23.21
C ILE A 358 -27.61 -13.25 -23.08
N PRO A 359 -27.81 -14.44 -22.49
CA PRO A 359 -26.80 -15.49 -22.50
C PRO A 359 -26.47 -15.92 -23.94
N LYS A 360 -25.19 -16.11 -24.25
CA LYS A 360 -24.74 -16.51 -25.61
C LYS A 360 -25.45 -17.74 -26.16
N ASN A 361 -25.81 -18.69 -25.31
CA ASN A 361 -26.52 -19.92 -25.69
C ASN A 361 -28.00 -19.70 -26.04
N GLN A 362 -28.54 -18.49 -25.87
CA GLN A 362 -29.96 -18.18 -26.09
C GLN A 362 -30.18 -17.14 -27.19
N GLU A 363 -29.14 -16.53 -27.78
CA GLU A 363 -29.29 -15.44 -28.77
C GLU A 363 -30.22 -15.78 -29.93
N LEU A 364 -30.17 -17.01 -30.45
CA LEU A 364 -31.00 -17.49 -31.56
C LEU A 364 -32.47 -17.76 -31.18
N ILE A 365 -32.77 -17.83 -29.88
CA ILE A 365 -34.09 -18.20 -29.32
C ILE A 365 -34.77 -16.98 -28.68
N VAL A 366 -34.08 -15.83 -28.63
CA VAL A 366 -34.56 -14.64 -27.91
C VAL A 366 -35.65 -13.90 -28.68
N ASN A 367 -36.74 -13.60 -27.98
CA ASN A 367 -37.82 -12.73 -28.46
C ASN A 367 -37.26 -11.38 -28.98
N PRO A 368 -37.65 -10.92 -30.19
CA PRO A 368 -37.23 -9.63 -30.75
C PRO A 368 -37.33 -8.44 -29.79
N LYS A 369 -38.33 -8.41 -28.90
CA LYS A 369 -38.48 -7.36 -27.89
C LYS A 369 -37.28 -7.30 -26.93
N LYS A 370 -36.85 -8.45 -26.40
CA LYS A 370 -35.73 -8.54 -25.46
C LYS A 370 -34.40 -8.23 -26.14
N LEU A 371 -34.26 -8.58 -27.42
CA LEU A 371 -33.11 -8.17 -28.23
C LEU A 371 -33.03 -6.64 -28.37
N ASN A 372 -34.16 -5.98 -28.65
CA ASN A 372 -34.23 -4.53 -28.72
C ASN A 372 -33.87 -3.87 -27.38
N GLU A 373 -34.39 -4.38 -26.27
CA GLU A 373 -34.04 -3.90 -24.92
C GLU A 373 -32.53 -4.01 -24.64
N TRP A 374 -31.90 -5.13 -25.03
CA TRP A 374 -30.46 -5.32 -24.93
C TRP A 374 -29.66 -4.32 -25.79
N VAL A 375 -30.11 -4.06 -27.02
CA VAL A 375 -29.46 -3.07 -27.91
C VAL A 375 -29.56 -1.65 -27.31
N VAL A 376 -30.72 -1.28 -26.77
CA VAL A 376 -30.92 0.00 -26.09
C VAL A 376 -30.02 0.13 -24.86
N PHE A 377 -29.91 -0.92 -24.05
CA PHE A 377 -28.98 -0.97 -22.93
C PHE A 377 -27.53 -0.72 -23.38
N LYS A 378 -27.08 -1.40 -24.44
CA LYS A 378 -25.72 -1.22 -24.98
C LYS A 378 -25.47 0.21 -25.45
N ASP A 379 -26.43 0.83 -26.13
CA ASP A 379 -26.32 2.23 -26.53
C ASP A 379 -26.15 3.16 -25.32
N LYS A 380 -26.95 2.94 -24.26
CA LYS A 380 -26.83 3.71 -23.01
C LYS A 380 -25.48 3.51 -22.34
N TRP A 381 -24.99 2.27 -22.29
CA TRP A 381 -23.71 1.94 -21.65
C TRP A 381 -22.51 2.57 -22.37
N GLU A 382 -22.48 2.49 -23.70
CA GLU A 382 -21.37 3.02 -24.51
C GLU A 382 -21.39 4.54 -24.58
N LYS A 383 -22.57 5.14 -24.72
CA LYS A 383 -22.72 6.60 -24.83
C LYS A 383 -22.84 7.32 -23.48
N TYR A 384 -22.77 6.59 -22.37
CA TYR A 384 -22.96 7.16 -21.03
C TYR A 384 -24.25 7.97 -20.94
N LYS A 385 -25.37 7.31 -21.22
CA LYS A 385 -26.72 7.89 -21.09
C LYS A 385 -27.45 7.26 -19.90
N ASN A 386 -28.49 7.95 -19.43
CA ASN A 386 -29.43 7.43 -18.43
C ASN A 386 -30.51 6.60 -19.11
#